data_AF-A0A143Y667-F1
#
_entry.id   AF-A0A143Y667-F1
#
_cell.length_a   1.000
_cell.length_b   1.000
_cell.length_c   1.000
_cell.angle_alpha   90.00
_cell.angle_beta   90.00
_cell.angle_gamma   90.00
#
_symmetry.space_group_name_H-M   'P 1'
#
loop_
_entity.id
_entity.type
_entity.pdbx_description
1 polymer ?
#
loop_
_entity_poly.entity_id
_entity_poly.type
_entity_poly.pdbx_seq_one_letter_code
_entity_poly.pdbx_strand_id
1 'polypeptide(L)'
;MQNKQMRDAVIFTLLSIFYPVYLFLTKNPESVSTTSLVLATFLPIVGIIFSLNVTNVKYKWGLSFVNLLIFILFLYYLIVLR
;
A
#
# COMPACT_ATOMS: atom_id res chain seq x y z
N MET A 1 -3.56 -13.10 20.28
CA MET A 1 -2.65 -12.98 19.11
C MET A 1 -3.38 -12.57 17.83
N GLN A 2 -4.54 -13.15 17.52
CA GLN A 2 -5.32 -12.88 16.28
C GLN A 2 -5.64 -11.39 16.03
N ASN A 3 -5.98 -10.64 17.07
CA ASN A 3 -6.34 -9.23 16.98
C ASN A 3 -5.15 -8.34 16.57
N LYS A 4 -3.92 -8.72 16.93
CA LYS A 4 -2.71 -7.98 16.57
C LYS A 4 -2.41 -8.10 15.07
N GLN A 5 -2.45 -9.31 14.51
CA GLN A 5 -2.20 -9.55 13.08
C GLN A 5 -3.22 -8.81 12.20
N MET A 6 -4.50 -8.85 12.58
CA MET A 6 -5.54 -8.13 11.85
C MET A 6 -5.34 -6.61 11.91
N ARG A 7 -5.04 -6.08 13.10
CA ARG A 7 -4.75 -4.64 13.27
C ARG A 7 -3.56 -4.20 12.43
N ASP A 8 -2.47 -4.96 12.47
CA ASP A 8 -1.25 -4.60 11.74
C ASP A 8 -1.50 -4.64 10.22
N ALA A 9 -2.21 -5.66 9.71
CA ALA A 9 -2.61 -5.74 8.31
C ALA A 9 -3.49 -4.56 7.86
N VAL A 10 -4.44 -4.15 8.70
CA VAL A 10 -5.31 -2.99 8.43
C VAL A 10 -4.50 -1.69 8.44
N ILE A 11 -3.61 -1.49 9.42
CA ILE A 11 -2.78 -0.28 9.51
C ILE A 11 -1.90 -0.14 8.26
N PHE A 12 -1.24 -1.21 7.82
CA PHE A 12 -0.39 -1.14 6.63
C PHE A 12 -1.20 -0.97 5.35
N THR A 13 -2.41 -1.53 5.28
CA THR A 13 -3.33 -1.28 4.15
C THR A 13 -3.81 0.17 4.13
N LEU A 14 -4.07 0.78 5.28
CA LEU A 14 -4.43 2.19 5.36
C LEU A 14 -3.25 3.09 5.00
N LEU A 15 -2.04 2.75 5.45
CA LEU A 15 -0.81 3.46 5.08
C LEU A 15 -0.55 3.40 3.57
N SER A 16 -0.75 2.23 2.95
CA SER A 16 -0.58 2.08 1.50
C SER A 16 -1.62 2.87 0.71
N ILE A 17 -2.76 3.25 1.29
CA ILE A 17 -3.73 4.15 0.66
C ILE A 17 -3.42 5.62 0.97
N PHE A 18 -3.25 5.97 2.25
CA PHE A 18 -3.17 7.37 2.67
C PHE A 18 -1.87 8.04 2.25
N TYR A 19 -0.75 7.33 2.23
CA TYR A 19 0.52 7.92 1.84
C TYR A 19 0.54 8.38 0.37
N PRO A 20 0.15 7.53 -0.60
CA PRO A 20 -0.23 7.94 -1.95
C PRO A 20 -1.14 9.16 -2.06
N VAL A 21 -2.29 9.09 -1.39
CA VAL A 21 -3.33 10.12 -1.47
C VAL A 21 -2.78 11.45 -0.98
N TYR A 22 -2.04 11.45 0.13
CA TYR A 22 -1.36 12.63 0.64
C TYR A 22 -0.34 13.18 -0.37
N LEU A 23 0.51 12.33 -0.94
CA LEU A 23 1.52 12.76 -1.92
C LEU A 23 0.91 13.47 -3.12
N PHE A 24 -0.16 12.93 -3.69
CA PHE A 24 -0.80 13.48 -4.89
C PHE A 24 -1.76 14.64 -4.62
N LEU A 25 -2.37 14.71 -3.43
CA LEU A 25 -3.24 15.84 -3.07
C LEU A 25 -2.49 17.08 -2.61
N THR A 26 -1.30 16.91 -2.03
CA THR A 26 -0.57 18.02 -1.38
C THR A 26 0.66 18.50 -2.14
N LYS A 27 1.17 17.70 -3.09
CA LYS A 27 2.34 18.07 -3.89
C LYS A 27 2.01 18.02 -5.38
N ASN A 28 2.63 18.91 -6.13
CA ASN A 28 2.59 18.83 -7.59
C ASN A 28 3.22 17.49 -8.02
N PRO A 29 2.60 16.70 -8.91
CA PRO A 29 3.08 15.38 -9.30
C PRO A 29 4.53 15.38 -9.80
N GLU A 30 4.92 16.44 -10.51
CA GLU A 30 6.27 16.66 -11.05
C GLU A 30 7.31 16.95 -9.95
N SER A 31 6.88 17.46 -8.80
CA SER A 31 7.74 17.82 -7.66
C SER A 31 7.92 16.68 -6.65
N VAL A 32 7.15 15.59 -6.77
CA VAL A 32 7.29 14.42 -5.90
C VAL A 32 8.67 13.81 -6.12
N SER A 33 9.43 13.51 -5.07
CA SER A 33 10.74 12.87 -5.23
C SER A 33 10.60 11.40 -5.62
N THR A 34 11.57 10.88 -6.38
CA THR A 34 11.62 9.45 -6.74
C THR A 34 11.63 8.58 -5.48
N THR A 35 12.31 9.00 -4.41
CA THR A 35 12.34 8.30 -3.12
C THR A 35 10.95 8.18 -2.50
N SER A 36 10.12 9.23 -2.57
CA SER A 36 8.73 9.18 -2.09
C SER A 36 7.87 8.22 -2.90
N LEU A 37 8.08 8.15 -4.22
CA LEU A 37 7.36 7.17 -5.05
C LEU A 37 7.79 5.74 -4.74
N VAL A 38 9.10 5.50 -4.57
CA VAL A 38 9.61 4.18 -4.18
C VAL A 38 8.99 3.75 -2.85
N LEU A 39 8.90 4.64 -1.86
CA LEU A 39 8.20 4.38 -0.60
C LEU A 39 6.72 4.05 -0.80
N ALA A 40 6.03 4.78 -1.68
CA ALA A 40 4.64 4.52 -2.01
C ALA A 40 4.42 3.14 -2.65
N THR A 41 5.43 2.63 -3.37
CA THR A 41 5.43 1.28 -3.93
C THR A 41 5.80 0.21 -2.89
N PHE A 42 6.64 0.51 -1.90
CA PHE A 42 7.02 -0.44 -0.84
C PHE A 42 5.92 -0.67 0.21
N LEU A 43 5.17 0.37 0.59
CA LEU A 43 4.09 0.26 1.57
C LEU A 43 3.05 -0.83 1.26
N PRO A 44 2.51 -0.94 0.03
CA PRO A 44 1.58 -2.01 -0.30
C PRO A 44 2.24 -3.40 -0.27
N ILE A 45 3.53 -3.55 -0.59
CA ILE A 45 4.25 -4.84 -0.43
C ILE A 45 4.22 -5.27 1.04
N VAL A 46 4.53 -4.36 1.95
CA VAL A 46 4.46 -4.61 3.40
C VAL A 46 3.03 -4.97 3.80
N GLY A 47 2.03 -4.23 3.29
CA GLY A 47 0.61 -4.53 3.48
C GLY A 47 0.23 -5.95 3.07
N ILE A 48 0.71 -6.44 1.92
CA ILE A 48 0.50 -7.82 1.45
C ILE A 48 1.10 -8.84 2.43
N ILE A 49 2.32 -8.61 2.91
CA ILE A 49 2.99 -9.54 3.84
C ILE A 49 2.17 -9.65 5.14
N PHE A 50 1.72 -8.52 5.69
CA PHE A 50 0.91 -8.53 6.91
C PHE A 50 -0.49 -9.11 6.69
N SER A 51 -1.13 -8.86 5.55
CA SER A 51 -2.44 -9.45 5.25
C SER A 51 -2.38 -10.96 5.07
N LEU A 52 -1.30 -11.50 4.48
CA LEU A 52 -1.07 -12.94 4.35
C LEU A 52 -0.93 -13.66 5.69
N ASN A 53 -0.55 -12.94 6.75
CA ASN A 53 -0.48 -13.45 8.12
C ASN A 53 -1.82 -13.44 8.88
N VAL A 54 -2.89 -12.88 8.30
CA VAL A 54 -4.22 -12.87 8.91
C VAL A 54 -4.82 -14.28 8.89
N THR A 55 -5.35 -14.75 10.01
CA THR A 55 -5.94 -16.10 10.12
C THR A 55 -7.31 -16.23 9.45
N ASN A 56 -8.09 -15.15 9.38
CA ASN A 56 -9.38 -15.15 8.70
C ASN A 56 -9.18 -15.08 7.17
N VAL A 57 -9.58 -16.14 6.47
CA VAL A 57 -9.37 -16.31 5.03
C VAL A 57 -10.00 -15.19 4.21
N LYS A 58 -11.21 -14.72 4.57
CA LYS A 58 -11.89 -13.65 3.83
C LYS A 58 -11.10 -12.33 3.89
N TYR A 59 -10.67 -11.95 5.09
CA TYR A 59 -9.90 -10.72 5.30
C TYR A 59 -8.46 -10.82 4.77
N LYS A 60 -7.83 -12.00 4.86
CA LYS A 60 -6.51 -12.27 4.28
C LYS A 60 -6.49 -11.88 2.80
N TRP A 61 -7.37 -12.48 2.01
CA TRP A 61 -7.39 -12.26 0.57
C TRP A 61 -7.90 -10.88 0.19
N GLY A 62 -8.89 -10.35 0.91
CA GLY A 62 -9.39 -8.99 0.68
C GLY A 62 -8.29 -7.93 0.87
N LEU A 63 -7.58 -7.97 1.99
CA LEU A 63 -6.51 -7.00 2.28
C LEU A 63 -5.30 -7.21 1.34
N SER A 64 -4.93 -8.46 1.04
CA SER A 64 -3.86 -8.73 0.06
C SER A 64 -4.20 -8.18 -1.32
N PHE A 65 -5.45 -8.37 -1.77
CA PHE A 65 -5.89 -7.91 -3.08
C PHE A 65 -5.90 -6.38 -3.19
N VAL A 66 -6.38 -5.68 -2.14
CA VAL A 66 -6.35 -4.21 -2.08
C VAL A 66 -4.92 -3.70 -2.18
N ASN A 67 -3.99 -4.24 -1.39
CA ASN A 67 -2.59 -3.82 -1.45
C ASN A 67 -1.96 -4.15 -2.82
N LEU A 68 -2.30 -5.28 -3.43
CA LEU A 68 -1.82 -5.64 -4.77
C LEU A 68 -2.28 -4.63 -5.83
N LEU A 69 -3.55 -4.21 -5.80
CA LEU A 69 -4.05 -3.18 -6.71
C LEU A 69 -3.30 -1.87 -6.56
N ILE A 70 -3.10 -1.42 -5.32
CA ILE A 70 -2.34 -0.19 -5.03
C ILE A 70 -0.90 -0.32 -5.54
N PHE A 71 -0.25 -1.46 -5.29
CA PHE A 71 1.09 -1.72 -5.80
C PHE A 71 1.17 -1.61 -7.32
N ILE A 72 0.24 -2.24 -8.05
CA ILE A 72 0.20 -2.20 -9.52
C ILE A 72 0.00 -0.77 -10.02
N LEU A 73 -0.92 -0.01 -9.41
CA LEU A 73 -1.16 1.39 -9.77
C LEU A 73 0.10 2.25 -9.59
N PHE A 74 0.80 2.08 -8.47
CA PHE A 74 2.03 2.83 -8.19
C PHE A 74 3.21 2.40 -9.06
N LEU A 75 3.32 1.10 -9.33
CA LEU A 75 4.33 0.57 -10.23
C LEU A 75 4.13 1.10 -11.64
N TYR A 76 2.88 1.12 -12.12
CA TYR A 76 2.53 1.71 -13.41
C TYR A 76 2.88 3.21 -13.45
N TYR A 77 2.51 3.97 -12.41
CA TYR A 77 2.86 5.38 -12.32
C TYR A 77 4.38 5.61 -12.38
N LEU A 78 5.15 4.81 -11.62
CA LEU A 78 6.60 4.95 -11.53
C LEU A 78 7.33 4.60 -12.84
N ILE A 79 6.85 3.60 -13.59
CA ILE A 79 7.54 3.08 -14.78
C ILE A 79 7.06 3.77 -16.07
N VAL A 80 5.77 4.12 -16.16
CA VAL A 80 5.15 4.53 -17.43
C VAL A 80 4.85 6.02 -17.47
N LEU A 81 4.44 6.63 -16.35
CA LEU A 81 3.97 8.01 -16.31
C LEU A 81 5.04 9.02 -15.86
N ARG A 82 6.16 8.55 -15.31
CA ARG A 82 7.25 9.37 -14.80
C ARG A 82 8.52 9.18 -15.64
#